data_AF-A0A7H8TMW7-F1
#
_entry.id   AF-A0A7H8TMW7-F1
#
_cell.length_a   1.000
_cell.length_b   1.000
_cell.length_c   1.000
_cell.angle_alpha   90.00
_cell.angle_beta   90.00
_cell.angle_gamma   90.00
#
_symmetry.space_group_name_H-M   'P 1'
#
loop_
_entity.id
_entity.type
_entity.pdbx_description
1 polymer ?
#
loop_
_entity_poly.entity_id
_entity_poly.type
_entity_poly.pdbx_seq_one_letter_code
_entity_poly.pdbx_strand_id
1 'polypeptide(L)'
;MQKLRGWAGKLRRSKNGKGNAAAGSGKNGSTSGRLYRMRRVAARKLGHWARCAGAGFLAGLGGLLTLPLGILWGTWRLITKHRDPLAGFAFPVRIAGRIWRYFFRRSKARHDKEAKADQLNLTVNDPRKDTDPVTGPSLAAGTSVLDGNSSKFALAMRATHSAYTGYSPTSMMEVAAEYAGLPNGIRAAAMAVQQMAVNSDQKYPCSKRAIAKLTEAYQRMVAAAARADNMVAFFRYAHAFDIERIVAPRTNEWMWNVTPTGSSASEAAMFQPGRIESGCVLMAVLYRTFEPVHMMQVGSEYQGIGYGLTALADAIDALHQRTRDLYPVDDRVTDELGTLVQMIRAAADDANLAAKLFIEDHRLEISHNVNPRKGPAAESMWNTPR
;
A
#
# COMPACT_ATOMS: atom_id res chain seq x y z
N MET A 1 71.39 -27.15 23.58
CA MET A 1 70.72 -26.60 22.38
C MET A 1 69.32 -26.10 22.75
N GLN A 2 69.24 -24.82 23.12
CA GLN A 2 68.00 -24.06 23.14
C GLN A 2 67.65 -23.63 21.71
N LYS A 3 66.36 -23.31 21.50
CA LYS A 3 65.72 -22.75 20.29
C LYS A 3 65.19 -23.81 19.32
N LEU A 4 63.89 -24.11 19.46
CA LEU A 4 62.85 -23.97 18.43
C LEU A 4 61.49 -24.40 19.02
N ARG A 5 61.06 -23.64 20.05
CA ARG A 5 59.68 -23.61 20.53
C ARG A 5 59.06 -22.32 20.00
N GLY A 6 58.07 -22.41 19.12
CA GLY A 6 57.36 -21.20 18.73
C GLY A 6 56.49 -21.30 17.49
N TRP A 7 55.54 -22.23 17.42
CA TRP A 7 54.42 -22.09 16.45
C TRP A 7 53.17 -22.94 16.75
N ALA A 8 52.77 -23.07 18.02
CA ALA A 8 51.51 -23.75 18.38
C ALA A 8 50.84 -23.12 19.61
N GLY A 9 50.84 -21.79 19.72
CA GLY A 9 50.47 -21.05 20.93
C GLY A 9 49.48 -19.90 20.74
N LYS A 10 48.76 -19.83 19.62
CA LYS A 10 47.67 -18.85 19.44
C LYS A 10 46.52 -19.53 18.70
N LEU A 11 45.61 -20.13 19.46
CA LEU A 11 44.16 -20.23 19.16
C LEU A 11 43.39 -21.00 20.26
N ARG A 12 43.90 -21.01 21.49
CA ARG A 12 43.23 -21.68 22.61
C ARG A 12 43.18 -20.76 23.83
N ARG A 13 42.42 -19.67 23.72
CA ARG A 13 41.99 -18.88 24.88
C ARG A 13 40.72 -18.08 24.57
N SER A 14 39.58 -18.74 24.71
CA SER A 14 38.37 -18.19 25.35
C SER A 14 37.23 -19.21 25.20
N LYS A 15 37.16 -20.16 26.14
CA LYS A 15 35.95 -20.92 26.42
C LYS A 15 36.01 -21.39 27.86
N ASN A 16 35.38 -20.62 28.75
CA ASN A 16 34.74 -21.13 29.96
C ASN A 16 33.82 -20.08 30.57
N GLY A 17 32.56 -20.47 30.74
CA GLY A 17 31.50 -19.67 31.35
C GLY A 17 30.12 -20.30 31.15
N LYS A 18 29.91 -21.51 31.70
CA LYS A 18 28.68 -22.15 32.26
C LYS A 18 27.32 -21.83 31.59
N GLY A 19 26.62 -22.78 30.95
CA GLY A 19 25.79 -23.88 31.53
C GLY A 19 24.35 -23.37 31.76
N ASN A 20 23.22 -23.96 31.32
CA ASN A 20 22.83 -25.33 31.00
C ASN A 20 21.62 -25.40 30.04
N ALA A 21 21.53 -26.56 29.39
CA ALA A 21 20.45 -27.24 28.64
C ALA A 21 19.00 -26.73 28.64
N ALA A 22 18.42 -26.64 27.42
CA ALA A 22 17.21 -27.35 26.95
C ALA A 22 17.05 -27.02 25.43
N ALA A 23 17.38 -27.96 24.54
CA ALA A 23 16.43 -28.84 23.85
C ALA A 23 15.51 -28.11 22.83
N GLY A 24 15.93 -28.19 21.56
CA GLY A 24 15.11 -28.45 20.37
C GLY A 24 13.81 -27.67 20.14
N SER A 25 13.86 -26.68 19.25
CA SER A 25 12.73 -26.40 18.35
C SER A 25 13.19 -25.81 17.01
N GLY A 26 12.90 -26.54 15.93
CA GLY A 26 12.44 -25.94 14.67
C GLY A 26 13.41 -25.16 13.77
N LYS A 27 14.61 -25.66 13.46
CA LYS A 27 15.48 -25.08 12.41
C LYS A 27 15.01 -25.27 10.95
N ASN A 28 13.75 -25.63 10.71
CA ASN A 28 13.24 -25.96 9.37
C ASN A 28 12.35 -24.88 8.71
N GLY A 29 12.05 -23.76 9.38
CA GLY A 29 11.24 -22.67 8.78
C GLY A 29 12.01 -21.56 8.06
N SER A 30 13.33 -21.42 8.29
CA SER A 30 14.09 -20.23 7.84
C SER A 30 14.74 -20.36 6.46
N THR A 31 14.92 -21.56 5.93
CA THR A 31 15.61 -21.81 4.66
C THR A 31 14.69 -21.60 3.46
N SER A 32 13.42 -21.99 3.56
CA SER A 32 12.40 -21.84 2.53
C SER A 32 12.15 -20.37 2.16
N GLY A 33 12.03 -19.48 3.16
CA GLY A 33 11.84 -18.03 2.93
C GLY A 33 13.09 -17.31 2.37
N ARG A 34 14.30 -17.80 2.65
CA ARG A 34 15.55 -17.24 2.09
C ARG A 34 15.74 -17.69 0.64
N LEU A 35 15.47 -18.97 0.36
CA LEU A 35 15.52 -19.53 -1.00
C LEU A 35 14.45 -18.93 -1.90
N TYR A 36 13.23 -18.71 -1.40
CA TYR A 36 12.17 -18.02 -2.13
C TYR A 36 12.54 -16.56 -2.49
N ARG A 37 13.10 -15.81 -1.52
CA ARG A 37 13.61 -14.45 -1.77
C ARG A 37 14.75 -14.42 -2.79
N MET A 38 15.70 -15.35 -2.69
CA MET A 38 16.81 -15.47 -3.65
C MET A 38 16.30 -15.86 -5.04
N ARG A 39 15.35 -16.79 -5.16
CA ARG A 39 14.71 -17.18 -6.43
C ARG A 39 13.95 -16.03 -7.07
N ARG A 40 13.22 -15.22 -6.30
CA ARG A 40 12.49 -14.03 -6.81
C ARG A 40 13.43 -12.89 -7.23
N VAL A 41 14.51 -12.63 -6.49
CA VAL A 41 15.56 -11.67 -6.89
C VAL A 41 16.28 -12.16 -8.15
N ALA A 42 16.61 -13.45 -8.23
CA ALA A 42 17.24 -14.05 -9.39
C ALA A 42 16.34 -14.01 -10.63
N ALA A 43 15.05 -14.34 -10.50
CA ALA A 43 14.07 -14.27 -11.58
C ALA A 43 13.91 -12.84 -12.14
N ARG A 44 13.96 -11.81 -11.28
CA ARG A 44 13.92 -10.40 -11.71
C ARG A 44 15.17 -9.98 -12.46
N LYS A 45 16.35 -10.34 -11.95
CA LYS A 45 17.62 -10.10 -12.66
C LYS A 45 17.59 -10.81 -14.01
N LEU A 46 17.21 -12.08 -14.05
CA LEU A 46 17.08 -12.84 -15.29
C LEU A 46 16.07 -12.21 -16.26
N GLY A 47 14.93 -11.71 -15.78
CA GLY A 47 13.95 -10.99 -16.61
C GLY A 47 14.47 -9.66 -17.16
N HIS A 48 15.22 -8.90 -16.37
CA HIS A 48 15.89 -7.67 -16.84
C HIS A 48 16.96 -7.99 -17.89
N TRP A 49 17.81 -8.99 -17.63
CA TRP A 49 18.85 -9.44 -18.56
C TRP A 49 18.29 -10.05 -19.85
N ALA A 50 17.19 -10.82 -19.77
CA ALA A 50 16.50 -11.36 -20.95
C ALA A 50 15.90 -10.24 -21.83
N ARG A 51 15.34 -9.19 -21.22
CA ARG A 51 14.85 -8.02 -21.97
C ARG A 51 16.00 -7.19 -22.56
N CYS A 52 17.14 -7.11 -21.87
CA CYS A 52 18.35 -6.47 -22.39
C CYS A 52 18.95 -7.28 -23.55
N ALA A 53 18.90 -8.61 -23.50
CA ALA A 53 19.28 -9.50 -24.60
C ALA A 53 18.33 -9.32 -25.81
N GLY A 54 17.02 -9.25 -25.58
CA GLY A 54 16.03 -8.93 -26.63
C GLY A 54 16.22 -7.54 -27.24
N ALA A 55 16.58 -6.54 -26.42
CA ALA A 55 16.92 -5.20 -26.90
C ALA A 55 18.22 -5.19 -27.73
N GLY A 56 19.20 -6.02 -27.36
CA GLY A 56 20.42 -6.24 -28.14
C GLY A 56 20.13 -6.89 -29.49
N PHE A 57 19.24 -7.89 -29.53
CA PHE A 57 18.82 -8.54 -30.77
C PHE A 57 18.09 -7.57 -31.73
N LEU A 58 17.16 -6.77 -31.21
CA LEU A 58 16.45 -5.74 -31.99
C LEU A 58 17.37 -4.61 -32.46
N ALA A 59 18.33 -4.20 -31.63
CA ALA A 59 19.35 -3.23 -32.01
C ALA A 59 20.29 -3.79 -33.09
N GLY A 60 20.64 -5.07 -33.00
CA GLY A 60 21.40 -5.80 -34.02
C GLY A 60 20.68 -5.82 -35.36
N LEU A 61 19.40 -6.20 -35.39
CA LEU A 61 18.57 -6.18 -36.60
C LEU A 61 18.41 -4.78 -37.19
N GLY A 62 18.21 -3.75 -36.35
CA GLY A 62 18.14 -2.36 -36.80
C GLY A 62 19.47 -1.86 -37.38
N GLY A 63 20.60 -2.28 -36.81
CA GLY A 63 21.93 -2.05 -37.37
C GLY A 63 22.11 -2.76 -38.72
N LEU A 64 21.67 -4.02 -38.82
CA LEU A 64 21.82 -4.86 -40.00
C LEU A 64 20.98 -4.37 -41.19
N LEU A 65 19.75 -3.91 -40.93
CA LEU A 65 18.89 -3.27 -41.94
C LEU A 65 19.44 -1.94 -42.45
N THR A 66 20.27 -1.26 -41.66
CA THR A 66 20.87 0.04 -42.02
C THR A 66 22.31 -0.07 -42.55
N LEU A 67 22.88 -1.28 -42.56
CA LEU A 67 24.18 -1.58 -43.19
C LEU A 67 24.25 -1.23 -44.68
N PRO A 68 23.29 -1.59 -45.56
CA PRO A 68 23.40 -1.29 -46.99
C PRO A 68 23.44 0.22 -47.25
N LEU A 69 22.69 1.01 -46.47
CA LEU A 69 22.72 2.48 -46.53
C LEU A 69 24.05 3.06 -46.01
N GLY A 70 24.64 2.46 -44.96
CA GLY A 70 25.95 2.85 -44.44
C GLY A 70 27.11 2.53 -45.39
N ILE A 71 27.02 1.40 -46.11
CA ILE A 71 28.01 1.00 -47.13
C ILE A 71 27.94 1.95 -48.33
N LEU A 72 26.74 2.27 -48.84
CA LEU A 72 26.56 3.24 -49.93
C LEU A 72 27.07 4.64 -49.57
N TRP A 73 26.86 5.07 -48.33
CA TRP A 73 27.39 6.36 -47.84
C TRP A 73 28.91 6.32 -47.66
N GLY A 74 29.46 5.19 -47.22
CA GLY A 74 30.90 4.98 -47.08
C GLY A 74 31.63 4.97 -48.44
N THR A 75 31.08 4.28 -49.43
CA THR A 75 31.62 4.24 -50.80
C THR A 75 31.52 5.61 -51.49
N TRP A 76 30.43 6.35 -51.29
CA TRP A 76 30.30 7.72 -51.76
C TRP A 76 31.37 8.65 -51.15
N ARG A 77 31.64 8.53 -49.85
CA ARG A 77 32.68 9.35 -49.19
C ARG A 77 34.10 9.03 -49.66
N LEU A 78 34.39 7.77 -49.98
CA LEU A 78 35.68 7.34 -50.55
C LEU A 78 35.94 7.97 -51.92
N ILE A 79 34.90 8.19 -52.74
CA ILE A 79 34.98 8.89 -54.02
C ILE A 79 35.33 10.39 -53.82
N THR A 80 34.88 11.00 -52.72
CA THR A 80 35.09 12.43 -52.41
C THR A 80 36.41 12.75 -51.66
N LYS A 81 37.45 11.91 -51.79
CA LYS A 81 38.81 12.15 -51.26
C LYS A 81 38.95 12.18 -49.73
N HIS A 82 38.02 11.57 -48.99
CA HIS A 82 38.13 11.38 -47.53
C HIS A 82 38.64 9.96 -47.19
N ARG A 83 39.65 9.86 -46.32
CA ARG A 83 40.47 8.64 -46.09
C ARG A 83 39.93 7.62 -45.07
N ASP A 84 38.70 7.81 -44.56
CA ASP A 84 38.18 6.96 -43.47
C ASP A 84 37.07 6.00 -43.96
N PRO A 85 37.41 4.74 -44.32
CA PRO A 85 36.42 3.77 -44.80
C PRO A 85 35.40 3.36 -43.72
N LEU A 86 35.72 3.58 -42.44
CA LEU A 86 34.88 3.23 -41.29
C LEU A 86 33.80 4.29 -40.99
N ALA A 87 33.85 5.47 -41.62
CA ALA A 87 32.88 6.54 -41.38
C ALA A 87 31.45 6.17 -41.80
N GLY A 88 31.28 5.28 -42.79
CA GLY A 88 29.97 4.75 -43.19
C GLY A 88 29.30 3.87 -42.14
N PHE A 89 30.08 3.21 -41.28
CA PHE A 89 29.58 2.36 -40.19
C PHE A 89 29.13 3.16 -38.96
N ALA A 90 29.48 4.45 -38.86
CA ALA A 90 29.06 5.29 -37.75
C ALA A 90 27.54 5.47 -37.70
N PHE A 91 26.87 5.48 -38.85
CA PHE A 91 25.41 5.63 -38.95
C PHE A 91 24.63 4.41 -38.41
N PRO A 92 24.87 3.17 -38.88
CA PRO A 92 24.19 1.97 -38.35
C PRO A 92 24.51 1.74 -36.86
N VAL A 93 25.75 2.00 -36.41
CA VAL A 93 26.11 1.91 -34.98
C VAL A 93 25.36 2.93 -34.13
N ARG A 94 25.15 4.16 -34.62
CA ARG A 94 24.36 5.18 -33.92
C ARG A 94 22.88 4.81 -33.83
N ILE A 95 22.32 4.17 -34.87
CA ILE A 95 20.92 3.71 -34.88
C ILE A 95 20.74 2.53 -33.92
N ALA A 96 21.60 1.51 -34.01
CA ALA A 96 21.61 0.40 -33.05
C ALA A 96 21.76 0.91 -31.61
N GLY A 97 22.66 1.87 -31.38
CA GLY A 97 22.84 2.51 -30.07
C GLY A 97 21.65 3.35 -29.61
N ARG A 98 20.84 3.93 -30.51
CA ARG A 98 19.59 4.64 -30.18
C ARG A 98 18.49 3.66 -29.76
N ILE A 99 18.30 2.60 -30.54
CA ILE A 99 17.32 1.54 -30.28
C ILE A 99 17.65 0.85 -28.94
N TRP A 100 18.92 0.46 -28.75
CA TRP A 100 19.39 -0.14 -27.51
C TRP A 100 19.17 0.79 -26.30
N ARG A 101 19.58 2.07 -26.38
CA ARG A 101 19.36 3.04 -25.27
C ARG A 101 17.88 3.29 -24.98
N TYR A 102 17.00 3.23 -25.98
CA TYR A 102 15.57 3.40 -25.78
C TYR A 102 14.97 2.22 -25.00
N PHE A 103 15.21 0.99 -25.47
CA PHE A 103 14.71 -0.21 -24.80
C PHE A 103 15.40 -0.46 -23.45
N PHE A 104 16.69 -0.15 -23.32
CA PHE A 104 17.43 -0.28 -22.07
C PHE A 104 16.91 0.71 -21.01
N ARG A 105 16.63 1.97 -21.37
CA ARG A 105 16.00 2.94 -20.46
C ARG A 105 14.60 2.49 -20.02
N ARG A 106 13.80 1.95 -20.94
CA ARG A 106 12.45 1.42 -20.64
C ARG A 106 12.50 0.18 -19.75
N SER A 107 13.46 -0.72 -19.98
CA SER A 107 13.70 -1.91 -19.14
C SER A 107 14.20 -1.53 -17.74
N LYS A 108 15.12 -0.57 -17.65
CA LYS A 108 15.64 -0.04 -16.38
C LYS A 108 14.53 0.67 -15.58
N ALA A 109 13.71 1.52 -16.21
CA ALA A 109 12.58 2.16 -15.55
C ALA A 109 11.54 1.17 -15.01
N ARG A 110 11.30 0.05 -15.71
CA ARG A 110 10.43 -1.02 -15.21
C ARG A 110 11.07 -1.80 -14.06
N HIS A 111 12.34 -2.16 -14.18
CA HIS A 111 13.09 -2.81 -13.10
C HIS A 111 13.15 -1.93 -11.84
N ASP A 112 13.31 -0.61 -11.99
CA ASP A 112 13.33 0.34 -10.87
C ASP A 112 11.94 0.52 -10.25
N LYS A 113 10.86 0.52 -11.05
CA LYS A 113 9.48 0.51 -10.54
C LYS A 113 9.15 -0.78 -9.79
N GLU A 114 9.52 -1.93 -10.34
CA GLU A 114 9.36 -3.25 -9.70
C GLU A 114 10.22 -3.37 -8.44
N ALA A 115 11.43 -2.80 -8.42
CA ALA A 115 12.30 -2.75 -7.25
C ALA A 115 11.75 -1.82 -6.15
N LYS A 116 11.18 -0.66 -6.51
CA LYS A 116 10.50 0.25 -5.57
C LYS A 116 9.21 -0.36 -5.02
N ALA A 117 8.40 -0.98 -5.87
CA ALA A 117 7.17 -1.67 -5.45
C ALA A 117 7.48 -2.87 -4.53
N ASP A 118 8.54 -3.63 -4.83
CA ASP A 118 9.00 -4.71 -3.94
C ASP A 118 9.63 -4.14 -2.66
N GLN A 119 10.37 -3.02 -2.69
CA GLN A 119 10.87 -2.36 -1.47
C GLN A 119 9.72 -1.86 -0.59
N LEU A 120 8.67 -1.28 -1.17
CA LEU A 120 7.44 -0.89 -0.47
C LEU A 120 6.73 -2.13 0.09
N ASN A 121 6.57 -3.19 -0.70
CA ASN A 121 5.95 -4.45 -0.25
C ASN A 121 6.80 -5.22 0.78
N LEU A 122 8.13 -5.11 0.74
CA LEU A 122 9.08 -5.70 1.71
C LEU A 122 9.15 -4.87 2.99
N THR A 123 8.94 -3.56 2.92
CA THR A 123 8.85 -2.69 4.10
C THR A 123 7.50 -2.90 4.82
N VAL A 124 6.45 -3.24 4.07
CA VAL A 124 5.10 -3.55 4.58
C VAL A 124 4.93 -5.02 5.02
N ASN A 125 5.68 -5.96 4.45
CA ASN A 125 5.59 -7.41 4.77
C ASN A 125 6.94 -8.01 5.20
N ASP A 126 7.82 -7.28 5.89
CA ASP A 126 9.04 -7.90 6.41
C ASP A 126 8.64 -8.75 7.63
N PRO A 127 8.62 -10.09 7.54
CA PRO A 127 8.20 -10.92 8.67
C PRO A 127 9.17 -10.80 9.85
N ARG A 128 10.35 -10.21 9.60
CA ARG A 128 11.39 -9.95 10.58
C ARG A 128 11.22 -8.58 11.26
N LYS A 129 10.63 -7.58 10.59
CA LYS A 129 10.23 -6.30 11.22
C LYS A 129 8.88 -6.37 11.93
N ASP A 130 8.00 -7.28 11.50
CA ASP A 130 6.76 -7.58 12.24
C ASP A 130 7.04 -8.41 13.51
N THR A 131 8.23 -9.01 13.63
CA THR A 131 8.71 -9.71 14.84
C THR A 131 9.77 -8.93 15.63
N ASP A 132 10.38 -7.91 15.04
CA ASP A 132 11.30 -7.03 15.75
C ASP A 132 10.50 -5.85 16.31
N PRO A 133 10.71 -5.47 17.57
CA PRO A 133 9.96 -4.43 18.23
C PRO A 133 10.27 -3.07 17.60
N VAL A 134 9.56 -2.71 16.53
CA VAL A 134 9.55 -1.33 16.01
C VAL A 134 8.82 -0.50 17.06
N THR A 135 9.57 0.04 18.03
CA THR A 135 9.45 1.34 18.75
C THR A 135 8.11 2.07 18.90
N GLY A 136 6.97 1.41 18.73
CA GLY A 136 5.84 1.47 19.65
C GLY A 136 5.97 0.28 20.60
N PRO A 137 5.25 0.24 21.72
CA PRO A 137 5.37 -0.86 22.67
C PRO A 137 4.98 -2.16 21.95
N SER A 138 6.00 -2.94 21.54
CA SER A 138 5.82 -4.32 21.15
C SER A 138 5.47 -5.04 22.44
N LEU A 139 4.19 -5.32 22.58
CA LEU A 139 3.73 -5.94 23.79
C LEU A 139 4.19 -7.40 23.74
N ALA A 140 5.24 -7.71 24.50
CA ALA A 140 5.68 -9.06 24.86
C ALA A 140 4.46 -9.95 25.14
N ALA A 141 4.53 -11.25 24.85
CA ALA A 141 3.48 -12.20 25.22
C ALA A 141 3.16 -12.03 26.72
N GLY A 142 1.95 -11.52 27.03
CA GLY A 142 1.55 -11.07 28.37
C GLY A 142 1.40 -9.56 28.56
N THR A 143 1.58 -8.74 27.53
CA THR A 143 1.39 -7.28 27.61
C THR A 143 0.42 -6.72 26.57
N SER A 144 -0.13 -7.51 25.62
CA SER A 144 -1.00 -6.94 24.58
C SER A 144 -2.30 -6.41 25.17
N VAL A 145 -2.35 -5.10 25.36
CA VAL A 145 -3.53 -4.36 25.83
C VAL A 145 -4.51 -4.28 24.66
N LEU A 146 -5.76 -4.63 24.95
CA LEU A 146 -6.91 -4.29 24.11
C LEU A 146 -7.08 -2.77 24.08
N ASP A 147 -6.38 -2.11 23.16
CA ASP A 147 -6.40 -0.64 23.04
C ASP A 147 -7.09 -0.17 21.75
N GLY A 148 -7.34 -1.05 20.77
CA GLY A 148 -7.91 -0.69 19.46
C GLY A 148 -7.03 0.25 18.61
N ASN A 149 -6.16 1.05 19.22
CA ASN A 149 -5.27 2.02 18.59
C ASN A 149 -4.13 1.37 17.81
N SER A 150 -3.76 0.14 18.15
CA SER A 150 -2.76 -0.67 17.47
C SER A 150 -3.34 -1.54 16.34
N SER A 151 -4.66 -1.50 16.13
CA SER A 151 -5.32 -2.19 15.02
C SER A 151 -4.77 -1.71 13.69
N LYS A 152 -4.52 -2.66 12.78
CA LYS A 152 -4.13 -2.34 11.41
C LYS A 152 -5.21 -1.53 10.69
N PHE A 153 -6.49 -1.78 10.99
CA PHE A 153 -7.60 -0.98 10.48
C PHE A 153 -7.60 0.45 10.97
N ALA A 154 -7.55 0.64 12.28
CA ALA A 154 -7.53 1.97 12.88
C ALA A 154 -6.35 2.80 12.36
N LEU A 155 -5.16 2.18 12.29
CA LEU A 155 -3.95 2.85 11.80
C LEU A 155 -4.06 3.22 10.32
N ALA A 156 -4.57 2.34 9.46
CA ALA A 156 -4.71 2.63 8.03
C ALA A 156 -5.74 3.74 7.76
N MET A 157 -6.90 3.71 8.45
CA MET A 157 -7.92 4.76 8.29
C MET A 157 -7.46 6.09 8.89
N ARG A 158 -6.75 6.08 10.02
CA ARG A 158 -6.15 7.30 10.59
C ARG A 158 -5.06 7.88 9.68
N ALA A 159 -4.27 7.03 9.04
CA ALA A 159 -3.32 7.47 8.02
C ALA A 159 -4.04 8.05 6.79
N THR A 160 -5.18 7.49 6.39
CA THR A 160 -6.04 8.02 5.32
C THR A 160 -6.58 9.40 5.70
N HIS A 161 -7.11 9.55 6.91
CA HIS A 161 -7.56 10.84 7.44
C HIS A 161 -6.42 11.87 7.44
N SER A 162 -5.26 11.54 8.02
CA SER A 162 -4.11 12.43 8.04
C SER A 162 -3.58 12.78 6.65
N ALA A 163 -3.63 11.84 5.70
CA ALA A 163 -3.22 12.08 4.33
C ALA A 163 -4.16 13.05 3.63
N TYR A 164 -5.46 12.99 3.91
CA TYR A 164 -6.46 13.91 3.38
C TYR A 164 -6.40 15.29 4.04
N THR A 165 -6.27 15.38 5.37
CA THR A 165 -6.17 16.68 6.05
C THR A 165 -4.88 17.43 5.69
N GLY A 166 -3.77 16.71 5.48
CA GLY A 166 -2.52 17.29 4.98
C GLY A 166 -2.51 17.59 3.48
N TYR A 167 -3.52 17.13 2.74
CA TYR A 167 -3.64 17.36 1.30
C TYR A 167 -4.30 18.71 1.02
N SER A 168 -3.73 19.46 0.09
CA SER A 168 -4.30 20.72 -0.44
C SER A 168 -4.44 20.58 -1.96
N PRO A 169 -5.67 20.48 -2.49
CA PRO A 169 -5.86 20.38 -3.94
C PRO A 169 -5.39 21.64 -4.65
N THR A 170 -4.71 21.46 -5.78
CA THR A 170 -4.28 22.60 -6.60
C THR A 170 -5.32 22.98 -7.67
N SER A 171 -6.24 22.05 -7.96
CA SER A 171 -7.32 22.28 -8.91
C SER A 171 -8.66 21.66 -8.54
N MET A 172 -9.75 22.19 -9.10
CA MET A 172 -11.09 21.60 -8.97
C MET A 172 -11.19 20.20 -9.61
N MET A 173 -10.34 19.88 -10.59
CA MET A 173 -10.29 18.53 -11.15
C MET A 173 -9.72 17.51 -10.15
N GLU A 174 -8.79 17.92 -9.28
CA GLU A 174 -8.35 17.05 -8.19
C GLU A 174 -9.43 16.88 -7.11
N VAL A 175 -10.21 17.94 -6.82
CA VAL A 175 -11.37 17.84 -5.92
C VAL A 175 -12.43 16.89 -6.49
N ALA A 176 -12.68 16.95 -7.81
CA ALA A 176 -13.55 16.03 -8.52
C ALA A 176 -13.09 14.57 -8.40
N ALA A 177 -11.77 14.34 -8.37
CA ALA A 177 -11.17 13.03 -8.17
C ALA A 177 -11.47 12.45 -6.78
N GLU A 178 -11.55 13.30 -5.74
CA GLU A 178 -11.97 12.87 -4.40
C GLU A 178 -13.41 12.36 -4.42
N TYR A 179 -14.34 13.11 -5.02
CA TYR A 179 -15.73 12.65 -5.15
C TYR A 179 -15.85 11.36 -5.96
N ALA A 180 -15.01 11.20 -6.98
CA ALA A 180 -14.96 9.99 -7.80
C ALA A 180 -14.36 8.78 -7.08
N GLY A 181 -13.42 9.01 -6.18
CA GLY A 181 -12.82 7.96 -5.38
C GLY A 181 -13.68 7.48 -4.21
N LEU A 182 -14.61 8.31 -3.70
CA LEU A 182 -15.41 7.98 -2.51
C LEU A 182 -16.12 6.62 -2.58
N PRO A 183 -16.85 6.26 -3.66
CA PRO A 183 -17.58 4.99 -3.69
C PRO A 183 -16.65 3.79 -3.60
N ASN A 184 -15.52 3.84 -4.32
CA ASN A 184 -14.51 2.78 -4.29
C ASN A 184 -13.80 2.71 -2.94
N GLY A 185 -13.49 3.86 -2.33
CA GLY A 185 -12.87 3.94 -1.02
C GLY A 185 -13.74 3.31 0.07
N ILE A 186 -15.02 3.70 0.12
CA ILE A 186 -15.99 3.17 1.09
C ILE A 186 -16.18 1.66 0.89
N ARG A 187 -16.27 1.18 -0.36
CA ARG A 187 -16.32 -0.27 -0.65
C ARG A 187 -15.07 -1.00 -0.19
N ALA A 188 -13.90 -0.46 -0.44
CA ALA A 188 -12.64 -1.09 -0.05
C ALA A 188 -12.56 -1.24 1.48
N ALA A 189 -12.96 -0.21 2.24
CA ALA A 189 -13.07 -0.28 3.69
C ALA A 189 -14.13 -1.33 4.12
N ALA A 190 -15.29 -1.37 3.45
CA ALA A 190 -16.33 -2.37 3.71
C ALA A 190 -15.83 -3.81 3.51
N MET A 191 -15.06 -4.07 2.44
CA MET A 191 -14.49 -5.39 2.17
C MET A 191 -13.52 -5.84 3.27
N ALA A 192 -12.77 -4.92 3.88
CA ALA A 192 -11.91 -5.25 5.02
C ALA A 192 -12.72 -5.66 6.26
N VAL A 193 -13.82 -4.95 6.55
CA VAL A 193 -14.76 -5.31 7.64
C VAL A 193 -15.41 -6.67 7.36
N GLN A 194 -15.84 -6.93 6.12
CA GLN A 194 -16.38 -8.22 5.71
C GLN A 194 -15.37 -9.34 5.89
N GLN A 195 -14.11 -9.12 5.47
CA GLN A 195 -13.05 -10.11 5.62
C GLN A 195 -12.82 -10.45 7.09
N MET A 196 -12.90 -9.47 7.99
CA MET A 196 -12.82 -9.72 9.43
C MET A 196 -13.99 -10.58 9.91
N ALA A 197 -15.23 -10.27 9.49
CA ALA A 197 -16.41 -11.04 9.88
C ALA A 197 -16.31 -12.51 9.40
N VAL A 198 -15.92 -12.73 8.14
CA VAL A 198 -15.74 -14.07 7.56
C VAL A 198 -14.62 -14.84 8.25
N ASN A 199 -13.48 -14.20 8.49
CA ASN A 199 -12.38 -14.83 9.22
C ASN A 199 -12.77 -15.16 10.67
N SER A 200 -13.58 -14.31 11.30
CA SER A 200 -14.09 -14.53 12.66
C SER A 200 -15.05 -15.69 12.76
N ASP A 201 -15.85 -15.95 11.72
CA ASP A 201 -16.76 -17.10 11.67
C ASP A 201 -16.00 -18.41 11.37
N GLN A 202 -14.99 -18.36 10.49
CA GLN A 202 -14.30 -19.56 10.01
C GLN A 202 -13.09 -19.98 10.86
N LYS A 203 -12.35 -19.02 11.43
CA LYS A 203 -11.01 -19.26 12.00
C LYS A 203 -10.90 -18.93 13.48
N TYR A 204 -11.67 -17.96 13.98
CA TYR A 204 -11.54 -17.48 15.36
C TYR A 204 -12.72 -17.98 16.21
N PRO A 205 -12.51 -18.28 17.50
CA PRO A 205 -13.60 -18.65 18.41
C PRO A 205 -14.42 -17.41 18.81
N CYS A 206 -15.01 -16.70 17.86
CA CYS A 206 -15.82 -15.50 18.12
C CYS A 206 -17.31 -15.84 18.26
N SER A 207 -18.06 -15.01 18.99
CA SER A 207 -19.51 -15.21 19.14
C SER A 207 -20.27 -14.79 17.87
N LYS A 208 -21.36 -15.51 17.57
CA LYS A 208 -22.25 -15.17 16.45
C LYS A 208 -22.90 -13.78 16.60
N ARG A 209 -23.07 -13.31 17.85
CA ARG A 209 -23.66 -11.98 18.14
C ARG A 209 -22.71 -10.86 17.72
N ALA A 210 -21.42 -10.97 18.07
CA ALA A 210 -20.41 -10.00 17.65
C ALA A 210 -20.23 -10.01 16.12
N ILE A 211 -20.22 -11.19 15.49
CA ILE A 211 -20.12 -11.34 14.04
C ILE A 211 -21.33 -10.73 13.33
N ALA A 212 -22.56 -10.95 13.85
CA ALA A 212 -23.77 -10.36 13.29
C ALA A 212 -23.68 -8.82 13.27
N LYS A 213 -23.14 -8.20 14.32
CA LYS A 213 -22.96 -6.75 14.40
C LYS A 213 -21.88 -6.21 13.48
N LEU A 214 -20.76 -6.92 13.30
CA LEU A 214 -19.81 -6.58 12.23
C LEU A 214 -20.43 -6.71 10.83
N THR A 215 -21.30 -7.70 10.62
CA THR A 215 -22.00 -7.88 9.33
C THR A 215 -23.00 -6.75 9.07
N GLU A 216 -23.71 -6.29 10.10
CA GLU A 216 -24.56 -5.10 10.03
C GLU A 216 -23.75 -3.83 9.68
N ALA A 217 -22.58 -3.62 10.31
CA ALA A 217 -21.68 -2.51 9.99
C ALA A 217 -21.24 -2.55 8.51
N TYR A 218 -20.87 -3.74 8.01
CA TYR A 218 -20.55 -3.96 6.60
C TYR A 218 -21.72 -3.58 5.67
N GLN A 219 -22.95 -4.04 5.98
CA GLN A 219 -24.13 -3.74 5.17
C GLN A 219 -24.41 -2.24 5.09
N ARG A 220 -24.25 -1.51 6.21
CA ARG A 220 -24.38 -0.04 6.24
C ARG A 220 -23.30 0.64 5.40
N MET A 221 -22.06 0.16 5.43
CA MET A 221 -20.98 0.67 4.57
C MET A 221 -21.25 0.43 3.08
N VAL A 222 -21.82 -0.72 2.71
CA VAL A 222 -22.22 -1.00 1.32
C VAL A 222 -23.35 -0.05 0.88
N ALA A 223 -24.33 0.21 1.76
CA ALA A 223 -25.38 1.20 1.49
C ALA A 223 -24.81 2.62 1.33
N ALA A 224 -23.84 3.01 2.15
CA ALA A 224 -23.14 4.29 2.02
C ALA A 224 -22.37 4.38 0.69
N ALA A 225 -21.69 3.31 0.28
CA ALA A 225 -21.02 3.27 -1.02
C ALA A 225 -21.99 3.37 -2.19
N ALA A 226 -23.16 2.70 -2.11
CA ALA A 226 -24.20 2.79 -3.13
C ALA A 226 -24.78 4.21 -3.24
N ARG A 227 -24.92 4.92 -2.11
CA ARG A 227 -25.28 6.34 -2.10
C ARG A 227 -24.21 7.18 -2.79
N ALA A 228 -22.94 6.91 -2.48
CA ALA A 228 -21.81 7.64 -3.04
C ALA A 228 -21.67 7.49 -4.57
N ASP A 229 -22.14 6.40 -5.19
CA ASP A 229 -22.03 6.18 -6.64
C ASP A 229 -22.56 7.35 -7.48
N ASN A 230 -23.61 8.01 -6.99
CA ASN A 230 -24.23 9.11 -7.70
C ASN A 230 -23.49 10.45 -7.51
N MET A 231 -22.54 10.55 -6.58
CA MET A 231 -21.85 11.81 -6.28
C MET A 231 -21.13 12.41 -7.49
N VAL A 232 -20.42 11.58 -8.28
CA VAL A 232 -19.71 12.06 -9.47
C VAL A 232 -20.68 12.54 -10.53
N ALA A 233 -21.77 11.80 -10.72
CA ALA A 233 -22.80 12.16 -11.69
C ALA A 233 -23.44 13.50 -11.29
N PHE A 234 -23.76 13.69 -10.01
CA PHE A 234 -24.28 14.96 -9.48
C PHE A 234 -23.28 16.10 -9.65
N PHE A 235 -22.01 15.89 -9.27
CA PHE A 235 -20.97 16.89 -9.43
C PHE A 235 -20.82 17.33 -10.89
N ARG A 236 -20.73 16.37 -11.82
CA ARG A 236 -20.60 16.64 -13.26
C ARG A 236 -21.82 17.33 -13.84
N TYR A 237 -23.02 16.97 -13.38
CA TYR A 237 -24.26 17.59 -13.81
C TYR A 237 -24.35 19.04 -13.34
N ALA A 238 -24.09 19.29 -12.05
CA ALA A 238 -24.16 20.62 -11.47
C ALA A 238 -23.09 21.57 -12.03
N HIS A 239 -21.93 21.05 -12.43
CA HIS A 239 -20.78 21.85 -12.87
C HIS A 239 -20.43 21.62 -14.34
N ALA A 240 -21.41 21.24 -15.17
CA ALA A 240 -21.18 20.92 -16.58
C ALA A 240 -20.52 22.10 -17.33
N PHE A 241 -21.03 23.31 -17.13
CA PHE A 241 -20.47 24.53 -17.74
C PHE A 241 -19.06 24.86 -17.25
N ASP A 242 -18.77 24.62 -15.97
CA ASP A 242 -17.45 24.91 -15.41
C ASP A 242 -16.41 23.89 -15.89
N ILE A 243 -16.80 22.62 -16.01
CA ILE A 243 -15.98 21.57 -16.60
C ILE A 243 -15.68 21.90 -18.07
N GLU A 244 -16.68 22.29 -18.86
CA GLU A 244 -16.48 22.68 -20.26
C GLU A 244 -15.49 23.84 -20.41
N ARG A 245 -15.51 24.82 -19.50
CA ARG A 245 -14.55 25.94 -19.49
C ARG A 245 -13.13 25.50 -19.16
N ILE A 246 -12.96 24.49 -18.32
CA ILE A 246 -11.64 23.90 -18.03
C ILE A 246 -11.12 23.12 -19.24
N VAL A 247 -11.99 22.38 -19.93
CA VAL A 247 -11.63 21.55 -21.10
C VAL A 247 -11.37 22.40 -22.35
N ALA A 248 -12.16 23.46 -22.55
CA ALA A 248 -12.08 24.35 -23.71
C ALA A 248 -12.01 25.82 -23.27
N PRO A 249 -10.87 26.25 -22.69
CA PRO A 249 -10.74 27.60 -22.15
C PRO A 249 -10.79 28.67 -23.24
N ARG A 250 -11.56 29.73 -23.00
CA ARG A 250 -11.57 30.93 -23.85
C ARG A 250 -10.42 31.86 -23.46
N THR A 251 -10.01 32.72 -24.39
CA THR A 251 -8.95 33.70 -24.14
C THR A 251 -9.37 34.65 -23.01
N ASN A 252 -8.55 34.75 -21.95
CA ASN A 252 -8.73 35.63 -20.78
C ASN A 252 -9.95 35.35 -19.87
N GLU A 253 -10.48 34.13 -19.83
CA GLU A 253 -11.54 33.76 -18.89
C GLU A 253 -10.98 33.29 -17.54
N TRP A 254 -11.57 33.73 -16.43
CA TRP A 254 -11.23 33.23 -15.09
C TRP A 254 -11.70 31.78 -14.95
N MET A 255 -10.77 30.89 -14.56
CA MET A 255 -11.05 29.46 -14.42
C MET A 255 -11.72 29.19 -13.08
N TRP A 256 -12.78 28.37 -13.09
CA TRP A 256 -13.36 27.75 -11.90
C TRP A 256 -12.29 26.88 -11.23
N ASN A 257 -11.65 27.41 -10.17
CA ASN A 257 -10.50 26.76 -9.56
C ASN A 257 -10.39 27.02 -8.06
N VAL A 258 -9.73 26.10 -7.34
CA VAL A 258 -9.50 26.19 -5.88
C VAL A 258 -8.45 27.27 -5.54
N THR A 259 -7.53 27.57 -6.46
CA THR A 259 -6.47 28.56 -6.26
C THR A 259 -6.58 29.74 -7.22
N PRO A 260 -6.42 31.00 -6.74
CA PRO A 260 -6.51 32.20 -7.57
C PRO A 260 -5.44 32.30 -8.68
N THR A 261 -4.33 31.57 -8.53
CA THR A 261 -3.15 31.64 -9.40
C THR A 261 -3.24 30.77 -10.66
N GLY A 262 -4.40 30.16 -10.93
CA GLY A 262 -4.59 29.22 -12.05
C GLY A 262 -4.09 27.80 -11.72
N SER A 263 -4.63 26.79 -12.41
CA SER A 263 -4.33 25.38 -12.14
C SER A 263 -3.03 24.93 -12.81
N SER A 264 -2.13 24.30 -12.06
CA SER A 264 -0.99 23.54 -12.61
C SER A 264 -1.32 22.06 -12.88
N ALA A 265 -2.49 21.59 -12.43
CA ALA A 265 -2.94 20.22 -12.61
C ALA A 265 -3.52 19.98 -14.01
N SER A 266 -3.31 18.79 -14.55
CA SER A 266 -3.86 18.39 -15.85
C SER A 266 -5.35 18.07 -15.75
N GLU A 267 -6.08 18.21 -16.86
CA GLU A 267 -7.49 17.79 -17.02
C GLU A 267 -7.72 16.33 -16.58
N ALA A 268 -6.71 15.47 -16.77
CA ALA A 268 -6.75 14.07 -16.37
C ALA A 268 -6.68 13.84 -14.84
N ALA A 269 -6.56 14.90 -14.03
CA ALA A 269 -6.53 14.82 -12.57
C ALA A 269 -7.81 14.21 -12.00
N MET A 270 -8.97 14.47 -12.62
CA MET A 270 -10.27 13.91 -12.21
C MET A 270 -10.30 12.37 -12.26
N PHE A 271 -9.50 11.75 -13.13
CA PHE A 271 -9.42 10.30 -13.28
C PHE A 271 -8.33 9.66 -12.40
N GLN A 272 -7.63 10.45 -11.59
CA GLN A 272 -6.71 9.90 -10.60
C GLN A 272 -7.50 9.37 -9.40
N PRO A 273 -7.01 8.34 -8.70
CA PRO A 273 -7.65 7.89 -7.49
C PRO A 273 -7.60 8.98 -6.43
N GLY A 274 -8.73 9.19 -5.75
CA GLY A 274 -8.80 10.13 -4.63
C GLY A 274 -7.83 9.74 -3.50
N ARG A 275 -7.44 10.71 -2.66
CA ARG A 275 -6.60 10.45 -1.48
C ARG A 275 -7.32 9.55 -0.48
N ILE A 276 -8.62 9.78 -0.27
CA ILE A 276 -9.44 8.94 0.62
C ILE A 276 -9.52 7.51 0.06
N GLU A 277 -9.79 7.36 -1.24
CA GLU A 277 -9.84 6.07 -1.94
C GLU A 277 -8.51 5.32 -1.79
N SER A 278 -7.41 5.98 -2.10
CA SER A 278 -6.06 5.38 -2.10
C SER A 278 -5.71 4.77 -0.74
N GLY A 279 -6.05 5.45 0.35
CA GLY A 279 -5.84 4.94 1.71
C GLY A 279 -6.72 3.73 2.04
N CYS A 280 -8.00 3.77 1.64
CA CYS A 280 -8.93 2.67 1.87
C CYS A 280 -8.60 1.41 1.05
N VAL A 281 -8.15 1.56 -0.20
CA VAL A 281 -7.73 0.45 -1.05
C VAL A 281 -6.50 -0.25 -0.48
N LEU A 282 -5.54 0.51 0.05
CA LEU A 282 -4.37 -0.05 0.71
C LEU A 282 -4.77 -0.90 1.93
N MET A 283 -5.80 -0.47 2.67
CA MET A 283 -6.34 -1.27 3.77
C MET A 283 -6.95 -2.59 3.31
N ALA A 284 -7.77 -2.58 2.25
CA ALA A 284 -8.36 -3.82 1.73
C ALA A 284 -7.29 -4.86 1.36
N VAL A 285 -6.16 -4.42 0.79
CA VAL A 285 -5.02 -5.29 0.48
C VAL A 285 -4.38 -5.84 1.75
N LEU A 286 -4.17 -5.00 2.76
CA LEU A 286 -3.59 -5.41 4.05
C LEU A 286 -4.45 -6.44 4.78
N TYR A 287 -5.78 -6.31 4.75
CA TYR A 287 -6.71 -7.28 5.37
C TYR A 287 -6.73 -8.63 4.67
N ARG A 288 -6.40 -8.68 3.38
CA ARG A 288 -6.35 -9.94 2.62
C ARG A 288 -5.22 -10.87 3.09
N THR A 289 -4.11 -10.30 3.55
CA THR A 289 -2.94 -11.04 4.05
C THR A 289 -2.86 -11.01 5.57
N PHE A 290 -3.86 -10.43 6.24
CA PHE A 290 -3.86 -10.29 7.68
C PHE A 290 -4.14 -11.64 8.35
N GLU A 291 -3.17 -12.12 9.11
CA GLU A 291 -3.28 -13.28 9.99
C GLU A 291 -2.92 -12.83 11.41
N PRO A 292 -3.90 -12.76 12.34
CA PRO A 292 -3.63 -12.42 13.72
C PRO A 292 -2.90 -13.58 14.38
N VAL A 293 -1.85 -13.25 15.14
CA VAL A 293 -1.01 -14.24 15.83
C VAL A 293 -1.74 -14.78 17.06
N HIS A 294 -2.49 -13.93 17.76
CA HIS A 294 -3.14 -14.29 19.02
C HIS A 294 -4.49 -13.59 19.18
N MET A 295 -5.37 -14.12 20.05
CA MET A 295 -6.76 -13.63 20.17
C MET A 295 -6.90 -12.20 20.68
N MET A 296 -5.99 -11.70 21.50
CA MET A 296 -5.98 -10.29 21.89
C MET A 296 -5.76 -9.35 20.70
N GLN A 297 -5.07 -9.83 19.65
CA GLN A 297 -4.94 -9.09 18.40
C GLN A 297 -6.29 -9.03 17.67
N VAL A 298 -7.03 -10.14 17.59
CA VAL A 298 -8.39 -10.17 17.05
C VAL A 298 -9.27 -9.15 17.78
N GLY A 299 -9.28 -9.15 19.11
CA GLY A 299 -10.06 -8.19 19.88
C GLY A 299 -9.63 -6.74 19.65
N SER A 300 -8.32 -6.47 19.51
CA SER A 300 -7.83 -5.14 19.18
C SER A 300 -8.31 -4.67 17.80
N GLU A 301 -8.41 -5.58 16.83
CA GLU A 301 -8.97 -5.25 15.52
C GLU A 301 -10.48 -5.04 15.56
N TYR A 302 -11.25 -5.78 16.38
CA TYR A 302 -12.68 -5.52 16.59
C TYR A 302 -12.91 -4.09 17.11
N GLN A 303 -12.16 -3.66 18.12
CA GLN A 303 -12.20 -2.28 18.62
C GLN A 303 -11.71 -1.28 17.57
N GLY A 304 -10.64 -1.65 16.85
CA GLY A 304 -10.02 -0.81 15.85
C GLY A 304 -10.86 -0.54 14.61
N ILE A 305 -11.77 -1.46 14.23
CA ILE A 305 -12.72 -1.21 13.13
C ILE A 305 -13.61 -0.02 13.47
N GLY A 306 -14.14 0.06 14.69
CA GLY A 306 -14.92 1.21 15.15
C GLY A 306 -14.14 2.52 15.03
N TYR A 307 -12.94 2.58 15.63
CA TYR A 307 -12.07 3.75 15.55
C TYR A 307 -11.68 4.12 14.12
N GLY A 308 -11.43 3.12 13.26
CA GLY A 308 -11.06 3.37 11.87
C GLY A 308 -12.23 3.86 11.03
N LEU A 309 -13.44 3.35 11.26
CA LEU A 309 -14.64 3.85 10.56
C LEU A 309 -14.96 5.29 10.99
N THR A 310 -14.76 5.64 12.27
CA THR A 310 -14.82 7.03 12.73
C THR A 310 -13.78 7.89 12.02
N ALA A 311 -12.51 7.44 11.92
CA ALA A 311 -11.48 8.19 11.21
C ALA A 311 -11.78 8.35 9.70
N LEU A 312 -12.39 7.35 9.07
CA LEU A 312 -12.87 7.46 7.69
C LEU A 312 -14.00 8.48 7.57
N ALA A 313 -14.96 8.47 8.50
CA ALA A 313 -16.02 9.47 8.55
C ALA A 313 -15.44 10.88 8.74
N ASP A 314 -14.42 11.05 9.58
CA ASP A 314 -13.75 12.34 9.81
C ASP A 314 -12.97 12.80 8.56
N ALA A 315 -12.41 11.89 7.77
CA ALA A 315 -11.81 12.23 6.48
C ALA A 315 -12.83 12.76 5.47
N ILE A 316 -14.01 12.14 5.43
CA ILE A 316 -15.11 12.59 4.56
C ILE A 316 -15.75 13.86 5.11
N ASP A 317 -15.80 14.04 6.43
CA ASP A 317 -16.26 15.30 7.05
C ASP A 317 -15.28 16.44 6.78
N ALA A 318 -13.98 16.18 6.76
CA ALA A 318 -12.99 17.16 6.32
C ALA A 318 -13.18 17.53 4.84
N LEU A 319 -13.59 16.59 3.98
CA LEU A 319 -13.97 16.89 2.60
C LEU A 319 -15.24 17.74 2.57
N HIS A 320 -16.29 17.35 3.27
CA HIS A 320 -17.55 18.08 3.42
C HIS A 320 -17.34 19.53 3.88
N GLN A 321 -16.57 19.75 4.96
CA GLN A 321 -16.26 21.08 5.48
C GLN A 321 -15.52 21.93 4.42
N ARG A 322 -14.55 21.35 3.71
CA ARG A 322 -13.84 22.08 2.64
C ARG A 322 -14.73 22.36 1.44
N THR A 323 -15.62 21.44 1.08
CA THR A 323 -16.61 21.65 0.01
C THR A 323 -17.55 22.79 0.35
N ARG A 324 -17.98 22.89 1.60
CA ARG A 324 -18.84 23.97 2.10
C ARG A 324 -18.11 25.31 2.20
N ASP A 325 -16.89 25.31 2.74
CA ASP A 325 -16.22 26.53 3.20
C ASP A 325 -15.21 27.09 2.19
N LEU A 326 -14.66 26.26 1.29
CA LEU A 326 -13.55 26.63 0.41
C LEU A 326 -13.84 26.39 -1.08
N TYR A 327 -14.53 25.30 -1.44
CA TYR A 327 -14.71 24.95 -2.84
C TYR A 327 -15.98 25.60 -3.41
N PRO A 328 -15.91 26.22 -4.60
CA PRO A 328 -17.08 26.77 -5.27
C PRO A 328 -17.95 25.65 -5.88
N VAL A 329 -18.58 24.84 -5.02
CA VAL A 329 -19.37 23.67 -5.41
C VAL A 329 -20.83 23.87 -5.00
N ASP A 330 -21.77 23.40 -5.81
CA ASP A 330 -23.21 23.40 -5.51
C ASP A 330 -23.55 22.73 -4.16
N ASP A 331 -24.44 23.36 -3.38
CA ASP A 331 -24.85 22.92 -2.04
C ASP A 331 -25.38 21.49 -2.00
N ARG A 332 -25.99 20.99 -3.09
CA ARG A 332 -26.50 19.61 -3.15
C ARG A 332 -25.39 18.59 -3.02
N VAL A 333 -24.19 18.88 -3.53
CA VAL A 333 -23.03 18.00 -3.38
C VAL A 333 -22.56 17.97 -1.92
N THR A 334 -22.64 19.13 -1.25
CA THR A 334 -22.31 19.29 0.18
C THR A 334 -23.29 18.50 1.06
N ASP A 335 -24.60 18.59 0.80
CA ASP A 335 -25.63 17.86 1.55
C ASP A 335 -25.48 16.33 1.43
N GLU A 336 -25.13 15.84 0.25
CA GLU A 336 -24.85 14.41 0.03
C GLU A 336 -23.64 13.94 0.83
N LEU A 337 -22.57 14.74 0.89
CA LEU A 337 -21.40 14.44 1.73
C LEU A 337 -21.77 14.38 3.22
N GLY A 338 -22.56 15.34 3.70
CA GLY A 338 -23.05 15.35 5.08
C GLY A 338 -23.84 14.07 5.40
N THR A 339 -24.70 13.62 4.48
CA THR A 339 -25.44 12.36 4.62
C THR A 339 -24.51 11.15 4.65
N LEU A 340 -23.49 11.09 3.78
CA LEU A 340 -22.50 10.01 3.77
C LEU A 340 -21.72 9.91 5.08
N VAL A 341 -21.32 11.05 5.67
CA VAL A 341 -20.66 11.07 6.99
C VAL A 341 -21.54 10.40 8.05
N GLN A 342 -22.83 10.73 8.09
CA GLN A 342 -23.76 10.12 9.06
C GLN A 342 -23.93 8.62 8.84
N MET A 343 -24.01 8.17 7.58
CA MET A 343 -24.11 6.74 7.27
C MET A 343 -22.88 5.95 7.74
N ILE A 344 -21.68 6.51 7.57
CA ILE A 344 -20.43 5.86 8.00
C ILE A 344 -20.30 5.90 9.53
N ARG A 345 -20.72 6.98 10.20
CA ARG A 345 -20.78 7.04 11.66
C ARG A 345 -21.73 5.99 12.24
N ALA A 346 -22.90 5.79 11.63
CA ALA A 346 -23.80 4.72 12.04
C ALA A 346 -23.16 3.32 11.89
N ALA A 347 -22.40 3.09 10.82
CA ALA A 347 -21.64 1.84 10.68
C ALA A 347 -20.52 1.69 11.72
N ALA A 348 -19.87 2.80 12.10
CA ALA A 348 -18.89 2.82 13.18
C ALA A 348 -19.53 2.46 14.54
N ASP A 349 -20.75 2.93 14.81
CA ASP A 349 -21.49 2.58 16.03
C ASP A 349 -21.81 1.08 16.11
N ASP A 350 -22.20 0.44 15.00
CA ASP A 350 -22.39 -1.01 14.99
C ASP A 350 -21.07 -1.77 15.22
N ALA A 351 -19.97 -1.30 14.62
CA ALA A 351 -18.65 -1.88 14.83
C ALA A 351 -18.19 -1.74 16.29
N ASN A 352 -18.45 -0.57 16.91
CA ASN A 352 -18.21 -0.34 18.33
C ASN A 352 -19.04 -1.30 19.20
N LEU A 353 -20.29 -1.54 18.82
CA LEU A 353 -21.15 -2.50 19.53
C LEU A 353 -20.65 -3.94 19.34
N ALA A 354 -20.18 -4.31 18.15
CA ALA A 354 -19.54 -5.60 17.92
C ALA A 354 -18.30 -5.79 18.80
N ALA A 355 -17.49 -4.76 18.96
CA ALA A 355 -16.32 -4.77 19.85
C ALA A 355 -16.72 -4.94 21.32
N LYS A 356 -17.77 -4.25 21.77
CA LYS A 356 -18.31 -4.42 23.13
C LYS A 356 -18.76 -5.87 23.37
N LEU A 357 -19.52 -6.44 22.44
CA LEU A 357 -19.96 -7.84 22.52
C LEU A 357 -18.78 -8.81 22.55
N PHE A 358 -17.75 -8.58 21.73
CA PHE A 358 -16.53 -9.40 21.77
C PHE A 358 -15.88 -9.40 23.16
N ILE A 359 -15.76 -8.23 23.79
CA ILE A 359 -15.17 -8.07 25.13
C ILE A 359 -16.04 -8.74 26.20
N GLU A 360 -17.35 -8.58 26.12
CA GLU A 360 -18.30 -9.20 27.04
C GLU A 360 -18.24 -10.73 26.98
N ASP A 361 -18.26 -11.28 25.77
CA ASP A 361 -18.24 -12.73 25.54
C ASP A 361 -16.91 -13.36 25.96
N HIS A 362 -15.79 -12.64 25.80
CA HIS A 362 -14.46 -13.11 26.17
C HIS A 362 -13.93 -12.54 27.49
N ARG A 363 -14.80 -12.00 28.35
CA ARG A 363 -14.37 -11.27 29.56
C ARG A 363 -13.47 -12.11 30.46
N LEU A 364 -13.73 -13.41 30.56
CA LEU A 364 -12.99 -14.32 31.44
C LEU A 364 -11.62 -14.60 30.84
N GLU A 365 -11.54 -14.92 29.54
CA GLU A 365 -10.29 -15.15 28.84
C GLU A 365 -9.42 -13.89 28.84
N ILE A 366 -10.02 -12.72 28.60
CA ILE A 366 -9.33 -11.43 28.68
C ILE A 366 -8.80 -11.20 30.10
N SER A 367 -9.62 -11.43 31.13
CA SER A 367 -9.20 -11.23 32.52
C SER A 367 -8.05 -12.15 32.93
N HIS A 368 -8.07 -13.41 32.48
CA HIS A 368 -7.00 -14.38 32.75
C HIS A 368 -5.71 -14.04 32.00
N ASN A 369 -5.81 -13.41 30.82
CA ASN A 369 -4.64 -12.94 30.07
C ASN A 369 -4.02 -11.66 30.67
N VAL A 370 -4.86 -10.74 31.17
CA VAL A 370 -4.39 -9.47 31.74
C VAL A 370 -3.89 -9.66 33.18
N ASN A 371 -4.58 -10.46 33.98
CA ASN A 371 -4.28 -10.72 35.38
C ASN A 371 -4.22 -12.24 35.64
N PRO A 372 -3.15 -12.92 35.20
CA PRO A 372 -3.03 -14.37 35.34
C PRO A 372 -2.85 -14.76 36.82
N ARG A 373 -3.67 -15.69 37.31
CA ARG A 373 -3.63 -16.17 38.70
C ARG A 373 -2.53 -17.21 38.91
N LYS A 374 -2.30 -18.09 37.92
CA LYS A 374 -1.30 -19.17 37.95
C LYS A 374 -0.04 -18.88 37.11
N GLY A 375 0.16 -17.62 36.73
CA GLY A 375 1.28 -17.15 35.91
C GLY A 375 0.98 -17.09 34.40
N PRO A 376 1.72 -16.26 33.63
CA PRO A 376 1.32 -15.86 32.28
C PRO A 376 1.23 -17.01 31.26
N ALA A 377 2.08 -18.04 31.39
CA ALA A 377 2.12 -19.15 30.45
C ALA A 377 1.02 -20.20 30.67
N ALA A 378 0.51 -20.33 31.90
CA ALA A 378 -0.48 -21.35 32.26
C ALA A 378 -1.92 -20.93 31.92
N GLU A 379 -2.19 -19.62 31.85
CA GLU A 379 -3.55 -19.07 31.65
C GLU A 379 -3.72 -18.36 30.30
N SER A 380 -2.67 -18.29 29.48
CA SER A 380 -2.70 -17.69 28.13
C SER A 380 -3.13 -18.63 27.01
N MET A 381 -3.65 -19.83 27.29
CA MET A 381 -3.99 -20.84 26.27
C MET A 381 -4.97 -20.35 25.19
N TRP A 382 -5.82 -19.36 25.49
CA TRP A 382 -6.69 -18.70 24.50
C TRP A 382 -5.93 -17.69 23.62
N ASN A 383 -4.85 -17.10 24.13
CA ASN A 383 -4.04 -16.06 23.49
C ASN A 383 -2.64 -16.58 23.05
N THR A 384 -2.44 -17.89 22.98
CA THR A 384 -1.19 -18.46 22.48
C THR A 384 -1.10 -18.35 20.95
N PRO A 385 0.09 -18.02 20.40
CA PRO A 385 0.34 -18.11 18.96
C PRO A 385 0.01 -19.51 18.44
N ARG A 386 -0.82 -19.61 17.41
CA ARG A 386 -1.09 -20.89 16.71
C ARG A 386 -0.37 -20.96 15.38
#